data_AF-A0A369RMR9-F1
#
_entry.id   AF-A0A369RMR9-F1
#
_cell.length_a   1.000
_cell.length_b   1.000
_cell.length_c   1.000
_cell.angle_alpha   90.00
_cell.angle_beta   90.00
_cell.angle_gamma   90.00
#
_symmetry.space_group_name_H-M   'P 1'
#
loop_
_entity.id
_entity.type
_entity.pdbx_description
1 polymer ?
#
loop_
_entity_poly.entity_id
_entity_poly.type
_entity_poly.pdbx_seq_one_letter_code
_entity_poly.pdbx_strand_id
1 'polypeptide(L)'
;MSSPNLNNCILIGCILLYSSNIISGTISIISSATLCMLAPWLTIIGFATVSGSMFAKTYRAYKILTSRKRINPIHDYHLYGIVTVLILMETMVLTTWTVMDPMKPEYRILPRQTSPNNSFIILVPRLLECSCKNFVIWLAIILTLNAFVLIFGAFLAYEARNIKLSVMNESKQIALCIYNVALLCIIVIPISFFLPNTSGETYIASSGLILYCTTTTTCIFFIPK
;
A
#
# COMPACT_ATOMS: atom_id res chain seq x y z
N MET A 1 -3.00 7.28 -25.67
CA MET A 1 -1.92 6.30 -25.88
C MET A 1 -1.17 6.14 -24.58
N SER A 2 -1.22 4.96 -23.95
CA SER A 2 -0.64 4.73 -22.62
C SER A 2 0.89 4.81 -22.68
N SER A 3 1.53 5.54 -21.77
CA SER A 3 2.99 5.51 -21.63
C SER A 3 3.42 4.11 -21.14
N PRO A 4 4.07 3.27 -21.97
CA PRO A 4 4.43 1.89 -21.59
C PRO A 4 5.36 1.88 -20.37
N ASN A 5 6.24 2.87 -20.32
CA ASN A 5 7.22 3.12 -19.26
C ASN A 5 6.59 3.30 -17.86
N LEU A 6 5.49 4.05 -17.74
CA LEU A 6 4.78 4.22 -16.46
C LEU A 6 3.92 3.00 -16.09
N ASN A 7 3.49 2.20 -17.07
CA ASN A 7 2.85 0.91 -16.77
C ASN A 7 3.85 -0.07 -16.13
N ASN A 8 5.11 -0.05 -16.57
CA ASN A 8 6.16 -0.89 -15.99
C ASN A 8 6.42 -0.51 -14.52
N CYS A 9 6.41 0.77 -14.16
CA CYS A 9 6.50 1.20 -12.76
C CYS A 9 5.36 0.68 -11.90
N ILE A 10 4.12 0.73 -12.41
CA ILE A 10 2.97 0.18 -11.70
C ILE A 10 3.16 -1.32 -11.47
N LEU A 11 3.63 -2.06 -12.48
CA LEU A 11 3.92 -3.49 -12.35
C LEU A 11 4.97 -3.76 -11.27
N ILE A 12 6.08 -3.00 -11.28
CA ILE A 12 7.13 -3.09 -10.25
C ILE A 12 6.54 -2.84 -8.86
N GLY A 13 5.72 -1.79 -8.71
CA GLY A 13 5.05 -1.49 -7.45
C GLY A 13 4.14 -2.63 -6.98
N CYS A 14 3.37 -3.25 -7.89
CA CYS A 14 2.54 -4.42 -7.57
C CYS A 14 3.39 -5.63 -7.14
N ILE A 15 4.53 -5.88 -7.80
CA ILE A 15 5.46 -6.95 -7.41
C ILE A 15 5.96 -6.72 -5.97
N LEU A 16 6.36 -5.50 -5.63
CA LEU A 16 6.79 -5.14 -4.26
C LEU A 16 5.70 -5.42 -3.22
N LEU A 17 4.44 -5.09 -3.54
CA LEU A 17 3.30 -5.36 -2.66
C LEU A 17 3.05 -6.87 -2.46
N TYR A 18 3.19 -7.68 -3.51
CA TYR A 18 3.13 -9.14 -3.38
C TYR A 18 4.28 -9.69 -2.54
N SER A 19 5.51 -9.23 -2.78
CA SER A 19 6.69 -9.63 -1.99
C SER A 19 6.53 -9.30 -0.51
N SER A 20 5.97 -8.12 -0.20
CA SER A 20 5.69 -7.72 1.18
C SER A 20 4.75 -8.68 1.91
N ASN A 21 3.69 -9.15 1.23
CA ASN A 21 2.76 -10.12 1.81
C ASN A 21 3.46 -11.44 2.15
N ILE A 22 4.32 -11.92 1.25
CA ILE A 22 5.09 -13.15 1.46
C ILE A 22 6.02 -12.98 2.69
N ILE A 23 6.73 -11.86 2.77
CA ILE A 23 7.65 -11.57 3.89
C ILE A 23 6.92 -11.45 5.22
N SER A 24 5.74 -10.84 5.21
CA SER A 24 4.92 -10.72 6.42
C SER A 24 4.48 -12.09 6.96
N GLY A 25 4.25 -13.07 6.08
CA GLY A 25 3.89 -14.44 6.48
C GLY A 25 5.05 -15.27 7.02
N THR A 26 6.26 -15.04 6.54
CA THR A 26 7.46 -15.79 6.97
C THR A 26 7.93 -15.40 8.38
N ILE A 27 7.43 -14.29 8.95
CA ILE A 27 7.79 -13.84 10.30
C ILE A 27 7.43 -14.88 11.38
N SER A 28 6.39 -15.68 11.14
CA SER A 28 5.96 -16.76 12.04
C SER A 28 7.00 -17.88 12.17
N ILE A 29 7.91 -18.00 11.20
CA ILE A 29 8.95 -19.04 11.11
C ILE A 29 10.32 -18.46 11.47
N ILE A 30 10.63 -17.23 11.02
CA ILE A 30 11.94 -16.61 11.16
C ILE A 30 11.82 -15.35 12.02
N SER A 31 12.24 -15.46 13.28
CA SER A 31 12.35 -14.30 14.18
C SER A 31 13.53 -13.42 13.77
N SER A 32 13.23 -12.31 13.08
CA SER A 32 14.26 -11.33 12.71
C SER A 32 13.69 -9.91 12.64
N ALA A 33 14.41 -8.97 13.26
CA ALA A 33 14.04 -7.55 13.24
C ALA A 33 14.13 -6.94 11.82
N THR A 34 15.02 -7.48 10.98
CA THR A 34 15.16 -7.04 9.59
C THR A 34 13.92 -7.37 8.76
N LEU A 35 13.37 -8.57 8.87
CA LEU A 35 12.12 -8.94 8.17
C LEU A 35 10.92 -8.12 8.69
N CYS A 36 10.88 -7.81 10.00
CA CYS A 36 9.84 -6.97 10.58
C CYS A 36 9.76 -5.58 9.95
N MET A 37 10.90 -4.97 9.58
CA MET A 37 10.90 -3.68 8.90
C MET A 37 10.83 -3.81 7.38
N LEU A 38 11.34 -4.89 6.80
CA LEU A 38 11.33 -5.07 5.35
C LEU A 38 9.91 -5.10 4.77
N ALA A 39 8.95 -5.72 5.47
CA ALA A 39 7.55 -5.74 5.03
C ALA A 39 6.92 -4.34 4.92
N PRO A 40 6.89 -3.49 5.98
CA PRO A 40 6.41 -2.10 5.87
C PRO A 40 7.09 -1.31 4.75
N TRP A 41 8.42 -1.43 4.63
CA TRP A 41 9.20 -0.77 3.59
C TRP A 41 8.73 -1.13 2.17
N LEU A 42 8.59 -2.43 1.89
CA LEU A 42 8.11 -2.91 0.60
C LEU A 42 6.66 -2.52 0.33
N THR A 43 5.79 -2.57 1.35
CA THR A 43 4.39 -2.16 1.21
C THR A 43 4.29 -0.70 0.82
N ILE A 44 4.98 0.18 1.54
CA ILE A 44 4.84 1.63 1.40
C ILE A 44 5.50 2.11 0.11
N ILE A 45 6.71 1.62 -0.22
CA ILE A 45 7.36 1.95 -1.50
C ILE A 45 6.56 1.39 -2.68
N GLY A 46 6.06 0.15 -2.57
CA GLY A 46 5.23 -0.47 -3.60
C GLY A 46 3.97 0.35 -3.88
N PHE A 47 3.27 0.75 -2.81
CA PHE A 47 2.09 1.60 -2.91
C PHE A 47 2.41 2.98 -3.50
N ALA A 48 3.45 3.66 -3.00
CA ALA A 48 3.89 4.97 -3.49
C ALA A 48 4.27 4.94 -4.98
N THR A 49 4.89 3.85 -5.44
CA THR A 49 5.24 3.66 -6.85
C THR A 49 3.99 3.52 -7.71
N VAL A 50 2.99 2.76 -7.25
CA VAL A 50 1.70 2.59 -7.96
C VAL A 50 0.93 3.91 -7.99
N SER A 51 0.66 4.52 -6.83
CA SER A 51 -0.13 5.75 -6.71
C SER A 51 0.54 6.93 -7.41
N GLY A 52 1.86 7.08 -7.25
CA GLY A 52 2.64 8.11 -7.92
C GLY A 52 2.65 7.95 -9.44
N SER A 53 2.77 6.72 -9.95
CA SER A 53 2.71 6.47 -11.40
C SER A 53 1.34 6.78 -11.99
N MET A 54 0.25 6.53 -11.26
CA MET A 54 -1.10 6.92 -11.68
C MET A 54 -1.25 8.44 -11.68
N PHE A 55 -0.79 9.10 -10.61
CA PHE A 55 -0.79 10.55 -10.50
C PHE A 55 -0.01 11.22 -11.65
N ALA A 56 1.17 10.71 -11.99
CA ALA A 56 1.98 11.22 -13.09
C ALA A 56 1.24 11.12 -14.45
N LYS A 57 0.55 10.00 -14.70
CA LYS A 57 -0.26 9.83 -15.92
C LYS A 57 -1.40 10.83 -16.00
N THR A 58 -2.13 11.01 -14.90
CA THR A 58 -3.29 11.91 -14.89
C THR A 58 -2.87 13.37 -14.95
N TYR A 59 -1.73 13.71 -14.36
CA TYR A 59 -1.10 15.02 -14.54
C TYR A 59 -0.74 15.28 -16.02
N ARG A 60 -0.15 14.31 -16.72
CA ARG A 60 0.13 14.42 -18.17
C ARG A 60 -1.16 14.61 -18.97
N ALA A 61 -2.18 13.81 -18.70
CA ALA A 61 -3.45 13.89 -19.41
C ALA A 61 -4.13 15.25 -19.17
N TYR A 62 -4.19 15.69 -17.91
CA TYR A 62 -4.69 17.02 -17.53
C TYR A 62 -3.94 18.13 -18.28
N LYS A 63 -2.61 18.11 -18.28
CA LYS A 63 -1.81 19.15 -18.95
C LYS A 63 -2.04 19.20 -20.45
N ILE A 64 -2.12 18.04 -21.11
CA ILE A 64 -2.39 17.94 -22.56
C ILE A 64 -3.79 18.47 -22.91
N LEU A 65 -4.79 18.20 -22.08
CA LEU A 65 -6.19 18.52 -22.36
C LEU A 65 -6.56 19.96 -22.00
N THR A 66 -6.01 20.48 -20.90
CA THR A 66 -6.31 21.84 -20.43
C THR A 66 -5.52 22.91 -21.19
N SER A 67 -4.43 22.55 -21.87
CA SER A 67 -3.66 23.52 -22.66
C SER A 67 -4.37 23.93 -23.94
N ARG A 68 -4.63 25.24 -24.08
CA ARG A 68 -5.14 25.85 -25.32
C ARG A 68 -4.09 25.95 -26.44
N LYS A 69 -2.79 25.79 -26.13
CA LYS A 69 -1.68 25.84 -27.08
C LYS A 69 -1.12 24.43 -27.35
N ARG A 70 -0.61 24.18 -28.55
CA ARG A 70 0.08 22.92 -28.91
C ARG A 70 1.35 22.81 -28.04
N ILE A 71 1.31 21.99 -27.00
CA ILE A 71 2.43 21.81 -26.06
C ILE A 71 3.47 20.89 -26.69
N ASN A 72 4.76 21.16 -26.45
CA ASN A 72 5.83 20.22 -26.74
C ASN A 72 5.58 18.88 -26.03
N PRO A 73 5.97 17.74 -26.64
CA PRO A 73 5.78 16.43 -26.02
C PRO A 73 6.49 16.40 -24.66
N ILE A 74 5.71 16.16 -23.60
CA ILE A 74 6.25 15.99 -22.25
C ILE A 74 7.09 14.71 -22.27
N HIS A 75 8.38 14.86 -22.02
CA HIS A 75 9.29 13.73 -21.94
C HIS A 75 9.03 12.89 -20.69
N ASP A 76 9.26 11.59 -20.81
CA ASP A 76 9.04 10.64 -19.72
C ASP A 76 9.91 10.92 -18.48
N TYR A 77 11.09 11.55 -18.62
CA TYR A 77 11.96 11.89 -17.48
C TYR A 77 11.29 12.82 -16.45
N HIS A 78 10.44 13.76 -16.89
CA HIS A 78 9.71 14.63 -15.96
C HIS A 78 8.69 13.85 -15.14
N LEU A 79 8.05 12.85 -15.76
CA LEU A 79 7.06 12.00 -15.12
C LEU A 79 7.72 11.10 -14.08
N TYR A 80 8.88 10.53 -14.43
CA TYR A 80 9.72 9.82 -13.47
C TYR A 80 10.15 10.71 -12.31
N GLY A 81 10.52 11.98 -12.57
CA GLY A 81 10.84 12.95 -11.54
C GLY A 81 9.71 13.13 -10.52
N ILE A 82 8.45 13.23 -10.98
CA ILE A 82 7.27 13.32 -10.08
C ILE A 82 7.15 12.07 -9.22
N VAL A 83 7.24 10.87 -9.83
CA VAL A 83 7.14 9.60 -9.11
C VAL A 83 8.26 9.48 -8.06
N THR A 84 9.50 9.82 -8.44
CA THR A 84 10.66 9.77 -7.53
C THR A 84 10.49 10.72 -6.35
N VAL A 85 9.98 11.94 -6.56
CA VAL A 85 9.74 12.89 -5.45
C VAL A 85 8.71 12.33 -4.46
N LEU A 86 7.62 11.71 -4.95
CA LEU A 86 6.61 11.09 -4.09
C LEU A 86 7.19 9.90 -3.29
N ILE A 87 7.99 9.05 -3.93
CA ILE A 87 8.68 7.94 -3.25
C ILE A 87 9.66 8.48 -2.21
N LEU A 88 10.43 9.54 -2.53
CA LEU A 88 11.38 10.15 -1.59
C LEU A 88 10.68 10.70 -0.34
N MET A 89 9.47 11.26 -0.49
CA MET A 89 8.70 11.73 0.66
C MET A 89 8.33 10.56 1.59
N GLU A 90 7.87 9.44 1.04
CA GLU A 90 7.52 8.25 1.81
C GLU A 90 8.75 7.57 2.45
N THR A 91 9.89 7.53 1.75
CA THR A 91 11.12 6.98 2.31
C THR A 91 11.68 7.82 3.46
N MET A 92 11.49 9.15 3.45
CA MET A 92 11.81 9.99 4.60
C MET A 92 10.98 9.62 5.84
N VAL A 93 9.69 9.33 5.68
CA VAL A 93 8.85 8.89 6.79
C VAL A 93 9.27 7.50 7.27
N LEU A 94 9.51 6.57 6.35
CA LEU A 94 9.97 5.21 6.67
C LEU A 94 11.31 5.16 7.40
N THR A 95 12.29 5.97 6.96
CA THR A 95 13.58 6.08 7.64
C THR A 95 13.41 6.63 9.05
N THR A 96 12.58 7.66 9.21
CA THR A 96 12.27 8.22 10.54
C THR A 96 11.61 7.18 11.43
N TRP A 97 10.63 6.42 10.92
CA TRP A 97 10.02 5.31 11.64
C TRP A 97 11.06 4.26 12.06
N THR A 98 11.93 3.88 11.13
CA THR A 98 12.97 2.86 11.38
C THR A 98 13.97 3.26 12.45
N VAL A 99 14.34 4.54 12.50
CA VAL A 99 15.31 5.03 13.49
C VAL A 99 14.66 5.26 14.85
N MET A 100 13.45 5.82 14.88
CA MET A 100 12.80 6.29 16.11
C MET A 100 11.99 5.20 16.83
N ASP A 101 11.30 4.33 16.09
CA ASP A 101 10.40 3.32 16.64
C ASP A 101 10.43 2.04 15.79
N PRO A 102 11.59 1.36 15.71
CA PRO A 102 11.75 0.17 14.89
C PRO A 102 10.82 -0.96 15.34
N MET A 103 10.17 -1.62 14.37
CA MET A 103 9.40 -2.82 14.66
C MET A 103 10.33 -3.96 15.04
N LYS A 104 10.03 -4.58 16.19
CA LYS A 104 10.79 -5.72 16.73
C LYS A 104 9.89 -6.94 16.84
N PRO A 105 10.46 -8.14 16.69
CA PRO A 105 9.72 -9.36 16.96
C PRO A 105 9.42 -9.45 18.46
N GLU A 106 8.14 -9.52 18.80
CA GLU A 106 7.64 -9.64 20.17
C GLU A 106 6.71 -10.85 20.29
N TYR A 107 6.80 -11.56 21.41
CA TYR A 107 5.90 -12.69 21.68
C TYR A 107 4.67 -12.21 22.43
N ARG A 108 3.52 -12.31 21.79
CA ARG A 108 2.23 -12.12 22.45
C ARG A 108 1.79 -13.43 23.09
N ILE A 109 1.51 -13.40 24.40
CA ILE A 109 1.01 -14.56 25.15
C ILE A 109 -0.49 -14.67 24.91
N LEU A 110 -0.93 -15.82 24.40
CA LEU A 110 -2.33 -16.09 24.13
C LEU A 110 -3.03 -16.71 25.37
N PRO A 111 -4.37 -16.69 25.43
CA PRO A 111 -5.11 -17.32 26.52
C PRO A 111 -4.70 -18.79 26.70
N ARG A 112 -4.58 -19.22 27.96
CA ARG A 112 -4.20 -20.60 28.29
C ARG A 112 -5.29 -21.55 27.81
N GLN A 113 -4.87 -22.64 27.17
CA GLN A 113 -5.77 -23.69 26.69
C GLN A 113 -5.43 -25.01 27.39
N THR A 114 -6.44 -25.79 27.74
CA THR A 114 -6.22 -27.15 28.28
C THR A 114 -5.89 -28.10 27.13
N SER A 115 -4.90 -28.96 27.31
CA SER A 115 -4.51 -29.92 26.27
C SER A 115 -5.69 -30.86 25.93
N PRO A 116 -5.99 -31.09 24.65
CA PRO A 116 -7.08 -31.98 24.24
C PRO A 116 -6.86 -33.44 24.70
N ASN A 117 -5.60 -33.84 24.95
CA ASN A 117 -5.25 -35.19 25.36
C ASN A 117 -5.10 -35.37 26.88
N ASN A 118 -4.95 -34.29 27.65
CA ASN A 118 -4.72 -34.40 29.09
C ASN A 118 -5.14 -33.12 29.82
N SER A 119 -6.16 -33.22 30.68
CA SER A 119 -6.69 -32.11 31.47
C SER A 119 -5.70 -31.55 32.50
N PHE A 120 -4.63 -32.28 32.84
CA PHE A 120 -3.57 -31.81 33.72
C PHE A 120 -2.47 -31.01 33.00
N ILE A 121 -2.52 -30.90 31.67
CA ILE A 121 -1.55 -30.13 30.87
C ILE A 121 -2.19 -28.84 30.40
N ILE A 122 -1.60 -27.70 30.80
CA ILE A 122 -2.00 -26.37 30.35
C ILE A 122 -1.03 -25.92 29.24
N LEU A 123 -1.56 -25.70 28.05
CA LEU A 123 -0.86 -25.14 26.90
C LEU A 123 -0.92 -23.61 26.97
N VAL A 124 0.24 -22.96 26.78
CA VAL A 124 0.35 -21.49 26.71
C VAL A 124 0.85 -21.13 25.31
N PRO A 125 -0.04 -20.95 24.33
CA PRO A 125 0.36 -20.62 22.98
C PRO A 125 0.98 -19.21 22.94
N ARG A 126 1.99 -19.04 22.10
CA ARG A 126 2.69 -17.76 21.88
C ARG A 126 2.62 -17.41 20.41
N LEU A 127 2.23 -16.19 20.10
CA LEU A 127 2.24 -15.65 18.75
C LEU A 127 3.45 -14.73 18.60
N LEU A 128 4.26 -14.97 17.56
CA LEU A 128 5.36 -14.09 17.20
C LEU A 128 4.84 -13.04 16.22
N GLU A 129 4.86 -11.78 16.61
CA GLU A 129 4.41 -10.66 15.78
C GLU A 129 5.42 -9.51 15.81
N CYS A 130 5.40 -8.67 14.78
CA CYS A 130 6.22 -7.46 14.75
C CYS A 130 5.43 -6.33 15.41
N SER A 131 5.97 -5.77 16.50
CA SER A 131 5.33 -4.71 17.26
C SER A 131 6.27 -3.50 17.40
N CYS A 132 5.67 -2.32 17.50
CA CYS A 132 6.33 -1.06 17.86
C CYS A 132 5.40 -0.22 18.73
N LYS A 133 5.95 0.76 19.45
CA LYS A 133 5.20 1.45 20.51
C LYS A 133 4.06 2.30 19.94
N ASN A 134 4.29 2.96 18.82
CA ASN A 134 3.38 3.94 18.25
C ASN A 134 2.89 3.53 16.84
N PHE A 135 2.64 2.23 16.63
CA PHE A 135 2.24 1.69 15.33
C PHE A 135 1.09 2.47 14.66
N VAL A 136 0.03 2.79 15.42
CA VAL A 136 -1.15 3.50 14.91
C VAL A 136 -0.81 4.91 14.44
N ILE A 137 0.12 5.60 15.11
CA ILE A 137 0.55 6.96 14.74
C ILE A 137 1.31 6.92 13.42
N TRP A 138 2.25 5.99 13.26
CA TRP A 138 2.99 5.81 12.01
C TRP A 138 2.05 5.46 10.84
N LEU A 139 1.13 4.52 11.07
CA LEU A 139 0.11 4.16 10.10
C LEU A 139 -0.74 5.38 9.68
N ALA A 140 -1.20 6.18 10.65
CA ALA A 140 -2.01 7.37 10.38
C ALA A 140 -1.25 8.42 9.56
N ILE A 141 0.04 8.66 9.84
CA ILE A 141 0.88 9.58 9.06
C ILE A 141 0.96 9.12 7.61
N ILE A 142 1.32 7.87 7.37
CA ILE A 142 1.47 7.29 6.02
C ILE A 142 0.14 7.32 5.27
N LEU A 143 -0.96 6.91 5.91
CA LEU A 143 -2.28 6.91 5.28
C LEU A 143 -2.73 8.33 4.91
N THR A 144 -2.44 9.32 5.76
CA THR A 144 -2.77 10.73 5.48
C THR A 144 -1.99 11.26 4.27
N LEU A 145 -0.69 10.96 4.17
CA LEU A 145 0.12 11.35 3.02
C LEU A 145 -0.40 10.71 1.72
N ASN A 146 -0.71 9.42 1.78
CA ASN A 146 -1.25 8.69 0.63
C ASN A 146 -2.64 9.19 0.21
N ALA A 147 -3.52 9.47 1.18
CA ALA A 147 -4.82 10.06 0.92
C ALA A 147 -4.70 11.42 0.23
N PHE A 148 -3.77 12.28 0.68
CA PHE A 148 -3.53 13.58 0.06
C PHE A 148 -3.11 13.45 -1.41
N VAL A 149 -2.15 12.57 -1.73
CA VAL A 149 -1.71 12.31 -3.11
C VAL A 149 -2.86 11.80 -3.99
N LEU A 150 -3.66 10.86 -3.47
CA LEU A 150 -4.78 10.31 -4.21
C LEU A 150 -5.92 11.31 -4.43
N ILE A 151 -6.27 12.11 -3.42
CA ILE A 151 -7.31 13.16 -3.53
C ILE A 151 -6.87 14.20 -4.55
N PHE A 152 -5.60 14.65 -4.51
CA PHE A 152 -5.08 15.59 -5.49
C PHE A 152 -5.07 14.99 -6.91
N GLY A 153 -4.70 13.71 -7.04
CA GLY A 153 -4.83 12.98 -8.30
C GLY A 153 -6.27 12.92 -8.82
N ALA A 154 -7.23 12.67 -7.95
CA ALA A 154 -8.65 12.64 -8.30
C ALA A 154 -9.17 14.01 -8.72
N PHE A 155 -8.73 15.08 -8.06
CA PHE A 155 -9.04 16.45 -8.48
C PHE A 155 -8.55 16.74 -9.90
N LEU A 156 -7.30 16.39 -10.22
CA LEU A 156 -6.77 16.55 -11.59
C LEU A 156 -7.55 15.71 -12.62
N ALA A 157 -7.91 14.48 -12.26
CA ALA A 157 -8.71 13.61 -13.11
C ALA A 157 -10.14 14.15 -13.32
N TYR A 158 -10.72 14.77 -12.30
CA TYR A 158 -12.03 15.43 -12.37
C TYR A 158 -11.99 16.62 -13.32
N GLU A 159 -11.00 17.50 -13.19
CA GLU A 159 -10.86 18.66 -14.08
C GLU A 159 -10.65 18.24 -15.55
N ALA A 160 -9.92 17.15 -15.77
CA ALA A 160 -9.67 16.61 -17.11
C ALA A 160 -10.90 15.92 -17.76
N ARG A 161 -11.96 15.61 -16.99
CA ARG A 161 -13.11 14.81 -17.45
C ARG A 161 -13.96 15.50 -18.51
N ASN A 162 -14.05 16.84 -18.45
CA ASN A 162 -14.94 17.62 -19.31
C ASN A 162 -14.42 17.73 -20.76
N ILE A 163 -13.18 17.30 -21.03
CA ILE A 163 -12.46 17.64 -22.27
C ILE A 163 -12.34 16.47 -23.26
N LYS A 164 -12.48 15.18 -22.86
CA LYS A 164 -12.50 14.03 -23.81
C LYS A 164 -12.81 12.65 -23.21
N LEU A 165 -13.34 11.75 -24.05
CA LEU A 165 -13.66 10.32 -23.80
C LEU A 165 -12.48 9.45 -23.32
N SER A 166 -11.22 9.82 -23.57
CA SER A 166 -10.04 9.00 -23.22
C SER A 166 -9.63 9.06 -21.74
N VAL A 167 -10.06 10.10 -21.00
CA VAL A 167 -9.72 10.28 -19.56
C VAL A 167 -10.55 9.37 -18.66
N MET A 168 -11.67 8.85 -19.16
CA MET A 168 -12.60 8.02 -18.38
C MET A 168 -11.93 6.76 -17.79
N ASN A 169 -10.93 6.19 -18.46
CA ASN A 169 -10.20 5.05 -17.90
C ASN A 169 -9.22 5.45 -16.80
N GLU A 170 -8.59 6.63 -16.89
CA GLU A 170 -7.63 7.11 -15.89
C GLU A 170 -8.33 7.55 -14.59
N SER A 171 -9.50 8.18 -14.69
CA SER A 171 -10.29 8.55 -13.50
C SER A 171 -10.81 7.32 -12.75
N LYS A 172 -11.23 6.27 -13.45
CA LYS A 172 -11.61 4.97 -12.85
C LYS A 172 -10.46 4.33 -12.09
N GLN A 173 -9.23 4.43 -12.60
CA GLN A 173 -8.04 3.86 -11.96
C GLN A 173 -7.69 4.58 -10.65
N ILE A 174 -7.73 5.91 -10.62
CA ILE A 174 -7.54 6.66 -9.37
C ILE A 174 -8.67 6.37 -8.38
N ALA A 175 -9.91 6.32 -8.85
CA ALA A 175 -11.05 6.00 -8.00
C ALA A 175 -10.91 4.61 -7.35
N LEU A 176 -10.40 3.62 -8.09
CA LEU A 176 -10.06 2.30 -7.55
C LEU A 176 -8.97 2.37 -6.47
N CYS A 177 -7.91 3.16 -6.67
CA CYS A 177 -6.89 3.34 -5.64
C CYS A 177 -7.45 3.97 -4.36
N ILE A 178 -8.31 5.00 -4.49
CA ILE A 178 -9.00 5.60 -3.34
C ILE A 178 -9.88 4.57 -2.65
N TYR A 179 -10.63 3.78 -3.42
CA TYR A 179 -11.47 2.70 -2.89
C TYR A 179 -10.64 1.67 -2.12
N ASN A 180 -9.53 1.20 -2.68
CA ASN A 180 -8.65 0.22 -2.05
C ASN A 180 -8.05 0.74 -0.74
N VAL A 181 -7.60 2.01 -0.70
CA VAL A 181 -7.10 2.63 0.54
C VAL A 181 -8.20 2.76 1.59
N ALA A 182 -9.38 3.24 1.19
CA ALA A 182 -10.51 3.38 2.11
C ALA A 182 -10.94 2.02 2.68
N LEU A 183 -10.98 0.98 1.84
CA LEU A 183 -11.32 -0.38 2.23
C LEU A 183 -10.30 -0.96 3.22
N LEU A 184 -9.00 -0.75 2.97
CA LEU A 184 -7.96 -1.13 3.92
C LEU A 184 -8.14 -0.41 5.27
N CYS A 185 -8.42 0.89 5.26
CA CYS A 185 -8.64 1.64 6.51
C CYS A 185 -9.86 1.16 7.29
N ILE A 186 -10.99 0.98 6.60
CA ILE A 186 -12.28 0.59 7.23
C ILE A 186 -12.21 -0.82 7.81
N ILE A 187 -11.40 -1.72 7.25
CA ILE A 187 -11.35 -3.11 7.71
C ILE A 187 -10.16 -3.34 8.65
N VAL A 188 -8.94 -2.93 8.27
CA VAL A 188 -7.72 -3.25 9.03
C VAL A 188 -7.67 -2.51 10.37
N ILE A 189 -8.09 -1.23 10.41
CA ILE A 189 -8.04 -0.44 11.64
C ILE A 189 -8.98 -1.03 12.71
N PRO A 190 -10.29 -1.25 12.44
CA PRO A 190 -11.17 -1.87 13.44
C PRO A 190 -10.73 -3.28 13.83
N ILE A 191 -10.29 -4.11 12.88
CA ILE A 191 -9.80 -5.45 13.21
C ILE A 191 -8.62 -5.38 14.20
N SER A 192 -7.72 -4.43 14.03
CA SER A 192 -6.56 -4.25 14.91
C SER A 192 -6.95 -3.81 16.33
N PHE A 193 -8.08 -3.12 16.49
CA PHE A 193 -8.57 -2.64 17.80
C PHE A 193 -9.53 -3.62 18.49
N PHE A 194 -10.44 -4.25 17.74
CA PHE A 194 -11.57 -4.98 18.29
C PHE A 194 -11.37 -6.50 18.31
N LEU A 195 -10.57 -7.07 17.42
CA LEU A 195 -10.36 -8.52 17.40
C LEU A 195 -9.12 -8.87 18.24
N PRO A 196 -9.27 -9.64 19.33
CA PRO A 196 -8.11 -10.21 19.99
C PRO A 196 -7.41 -11.15 19.01
N ASN A 197 -6.20 -10.78 18.57
CA ASN A 197 -5.41 -11.59 17.64
C ASN A 197 -4.95 -12.90 18.31
N THR A 198 -5.81 -13.92 18.29
CA THR A 198 -5.57 -15.23 18.93
C THR A 198 -4.98 -16.26 17.98
N SER A 199 -5.19 -16.07 16.69
CA SER A 199 -4.99 -17.10 15.65
C SER A 199 -4.26 -16.54 14.41
N GLY A 200 -3.72 -15.32 14.46
CA GLY A 200 -3.20 -14.62 13.28
C GLY A 200 -4.30 -14.08 12.36
N GLU A 201 -5.51 -13.89 12.87
CA GLU A 201 -6.68 -13.44 12.11
C GLU A 201 -6.47 -12.05 11.51
N THR A 202 -5.81 -11.16 12.26
CA THR A 202 -5.47 -9.81 11.78
C THR A 202 -4.49 -9.86 10.59
N TYR A 203 -3.55 -10.81 10.61
CA TYR A 203 -2.63 -11.06 9.52
C TYR A 203 -3.36 -11.63 8.28
N ILE A 204 -4.22 -12.64 8.46
CA ILE A 204 -4.99 -13.24 7.37
C ILE A 204 -5.90 -12.20 6.70
N ALA A 205 -6.60 -11.39 7.50
CA ALA A 205 -7.48 -10.35 7.00
C ALA A 205 -6.68 -9.26 6.24
N SER A 206 -5.61 -8.73 6.84
CA SER A 206 -4.81 -7.68 6.21
C SER A 206 -4.11 -8.17 4.94
N SER A 207 -3.47 -9.35 4.96
CA SER A 207 -2.81 -9.92 3.78
C SER A 207 -3.80 -10.25 2.67
N GLY A 208 -4.94 -10.86 3.01
CA GLY A 208 -6.02 -11.14 2.05
C GLY A 208 -6.54 -9.87 1.37
N LEU A 209 -6.69 -8.79 2.12
CA LEU A 209 -7.11 -7.50 1.57
C LEU A 209 -6.07 -6.86 0.67
N ILE A 210 -4.79 -6.90 1.06
CA ILE A 210 -3.72 -6.37 0.21
C ILE A 210 -3.63 -7.18 -1.09
N LEU A 211 -3.74 -8.51 -1.03
CA LEU A 211 -3.80 -9.38 -2.20
C LEU A 211 -5.00 -9.05 -3.10
N TYR A 212 -6.19 -8.86 -2.52
CA TYR A 212 -7.38 -8.46 -3.26
C TYR A 212 -7.19 -7.08 -3.95
N CYS A 213 -6.69 -6.09 -3.21
CA CYS A 213 -6.47 -4.74 -3.73
C CYS A 213 -5.41 -4.70 -4.84
N THR A 214 -4.33 -5.47 -4.68
CA THR A 214 -3.24 -5.57 -5.67
C THR A 214 -3.70 -6.31 -6.92
N THR A 215 -4.36 -7.46 -6.77
CA THR A 215 -4.89 -8.25 -7.90
C THR A 215 -5.90 -7.45 -8.70
N THR A 216 -6.90 -6.83 -8.06
CA THR A 216 -7.88 -5.95 -8.74
C THR A 216 -7.21 -4.81 -9.48
N THR A 217 -6.21 -4.15 -8.87
CA THR A 217 -5.43 -3.09 -9.53
C THR A 217 -4.70 -3.62 -10.77
N THR A 218 -4.00 -4.75 -10.66
CA THR A 218 -3.30 -5.35 -11.82
C THR A 218 -4.26 -5.74 -12.94
N CYS A 219 -5.37 -6.39 -12.61
CA CYS A 219 -6.40 -6.79 -13.57
C CYS A 219 -6.95 -5.57 -14.34
N ILE A 220 -7.30 -4.50 -13.64
CA ILE A 220 -7.86 -3.29 -14.26
C ILE A 220 -6.82 -2.57 -15.16
N PHE A 221 -5.53 -2.67 -14.85
CA PHE A 221 -4.47 -2.02 -15.64
C PHE A 221 -4.01 -2.81 -16.88
N PHE A 222 -4.17 -4.13 -16.88
CA PHE A 222 -3.59 -5.00 -17.89
C PHE A 222 -4.60 -5.82 -18.71
N ILE A 223 -5.82 -6.06 -18.21
CA ILE A 223 -6.85 -6.82 -18.95
C ILE A 223 -7.51 -6.00 -20.06
N PRO A 224 -7.99 -4.75 -19.84
CA PRO A 224 -8.71 -4.00 -20.87
C PRO A 224 -7.75 -3.28 -21.86
N LYS A 225 -6.60 -3.86 -22.18
CA LYS A 225 -5.61 -3.31 -23.12
C LYS A 225 -5.73 -3.92 -24.50
#